data_AF-A0A9Q0BVP7-F1
#
_entry.id   AF-A0A9Q0BVP7-F1
#
_cell.length_a   1.000
_cell.length_b   1.000
_cell.length_c   1.000
_cell.angle_alpha   90.00
_cell.angle_beta   90.00
_cell.angle_gamma   90.00
#
_symmetry.space_group_name_H-M   'P 1'
#
loop_
_entity.id
_entity.type
_entity.pdbx_description
1 polymer ?
#
loop_
_entity_poly.entity_id
_entity_poly.type
_entity_poly.pdbx_seq_one_letter_code
_entity_poly.pdbx_strand_id
1 'polypeptide(L)'
;MALLNLGSCDPNLRTAAYNLLCALTATFDLKIEGQLLETQGLCIPSNNTIFIKSVSEKLATNEPHLTLEFLEESIQGFQRSTIELKHLCLEYMTPWLKNLVKFCKSNDDSKKLKVSQILDKLINLTIDQKEMYPSVQAKIWGSIGQIPELIDMVLDNFLHKSITYGLGSPQVEIMADTAVALASANVQLVSKKVITRMCRVMDKSCTNPTQYLEQHMMWDDIAILGRYLLMLSFNNCLDVATSVPYLFHTITFLVCSGSLSMRASTHGLVINIIHSLCTCTNPSFSEEAQRVLRLSLDEFSLPKFYLLFGISKVKSAAVTAFRSSCRHPTDKWLGNERVTQPLPADRERLSLPSLEVITDALLEIMEACMRDVPDCDWLNTWTSLARSFAFCYNPALQPRALIVYGCISKSVTDHEVKQLLRILVKALESFNDLILIEALVMCLTRIQPLLRPESPIHRALFWVAISVLQLDEITLYGAGLALLEQNLHTLKSQGCFDKKETIAEVMMKTREKLEWHFKQLDHAVGLSFRSNFHFALVGHLIKVSFEFIWIRGLSINCSVILGFPPSYAHNCFPHLSSADHAAGHHCQAAASRQVRSYPG
;
A
#
# COMPACT_ATOMS: atom_id res chain seq x y z
N MET A 1 -13.36 8.35 43.35
CA MET A 1 -14.23 7.60 44.28
C MET A 1 -15.56 8.28 44.59
N ALA A 2 -15.61 9.54 45.05
CA ALA A 2 -16.88 10.21 45.36
C ALA A 2 -17.89 10.22 44.18
N LEU A 3 -17.46 10.65 42.99
CA LEU A 3 -18.32 10.69 41.79
C LEU A 3 -18.84 9.31 41.37
N LEU A 4 -18.03 8.25 41.53
CA LEU A 4 -18.43 6.88 41.21
C LEU A 4 -19.50 6.37 42.18
N ASN A 5 -19.27 6.55 43.49
CA ASN A 5 -20.15 6.06 44.54
C ASN A 5 -21.49 6.82 44.61
N LEU A 6 -21.55 8.05 44.10
CA LEU A 6 -22.82 8.78 43.90
C LEU A 6 -23.78 8.05 42.95
N GLY A 7 -23.28 7.17 42.07
CA GLY A 7 -24.10 6.33 41.20
C GLY A 7 -24.53 4.99 41.80
N SER A 8 -24.17 4.70 43.06
CA SER A 8 -24.47 3.41 43.68
C SER A 8 -25.97 3.18 43.87
N CYS A 9 -26.41 1.92 43.81
CA CYS A 9 -27.78 1.54 44.19
C CYS A 9 -28.04 1.76 45.69
N ASP A 10 -27.00 1.76 46.53
CA ASP A 10 -27.12 1.98 47.98
C ASP A 10 -27.31 3.48 48.30
N PRO A 11 -28.46 3.90 48.87
CA PRO A 11 -28.71 5.29 49.26
C PRO A 11 -27.72 5.80 50.31
N ASN A 12 -27.27 4.96 51.25
CA ASN A 12 -26.33 5.38 52.29
C ASN A 12 -24.97 5.72 51.68
N LEU A 13 -24.52 4.88 50.73
CA LEU A 13 -23.26 5.12 50.03
C LEU A 13 -23.32 6.39 49.18
N ARG A 14 -24.48 6.72 48.57
CA ARG A 14 -24.66 7.96 47.83
C ARG A 14 -24.58 9.18 48.73
N THR A 15 -25.25 9.18 49.87
CA THR A 15 -25.19 10.29 50.83
C THR A 15 -23.76 10.46 51.39
N ALA A 16 -23.09 9.37 51.75
CA ALA A 16 -21.70 9.42 52.19
C ALA A 16 -20.76 9.97 51.10
N ALA A 17 -20.97 9.58 49.83
CA ALA A 17 -20.18 10.06 48.71
C ALA A 17 -20.40 11.56 48.42
N TYR A 18 -21.63 12.05 48.59
CA TYR A 18 -21.94 13.48 48.48
C TYR A 18 -21.29 14.29 49.59
N ASN A 19 -21.39 13.84 50.84
CA ASN A 19 -20.75 14.52 51.97
C ASN A 19 -19.22 14.54 51.81
N LEU A 20 -18.63 13.44 51.32
CA LEU A 20 -17.22 13.40 50.96
C LEU A 20 -16.89 14.43 49.87
N LEU A 21 -17.72 14.57 48.84
CA LEU A 21 -17.54 15.58 47.80
C LEU A 21 -17.62 17.01 48.36
N CYS A 22 -18.57 17.31 49.26
CA CYS A 22 -18.66 18.59 49.96
C CYS A 22 -17.40 18.86 50.78
N ALA A 23 -16.95 17.87 51.58
CA ALA A 23 -15.76 17.99 52.41
C ALA A 23 -14.50 18.21 51.56
N LEU A 24 -14.33 17.49 50.45
CA LEU A 24 -13.20 17.69 49.52
C LEU A 24 -13.23 19.10 48.90
N THR A 25 -14.42 19.56 48.48
CA THR A 25 -14.59 20.88 47.89
C THR A 25 -14.23 21.99 48.88
N ALA A 26 -14.66 21.88 50.13
CA ALA A 26 -14.34 22.83 51.19
C ALA A 26 -12.87 22.77 51.61
N THR A 27 -12.28 21.57 51.72
CA THR A 27 -10.91 21.38 52.21
C THR A 27 -9.86 21.86 51.21
N PHE A 28 -10.09 21.62 49.92
CA PHE A 28 -9.15 21.97 48.85
C PHE A 28 -9.54 23.25 48.10
N ASP A 29 -10.56 23.98 48.58
CA ASP A 29 -11.11 25.19 47.95
C ASP A 29 -11.45 25.00 46.45
N LEU A 30 -12.02 23.83 46.12
CA LEU A 30 -12.38 23.52 44.73
C LEU A 30 -13.57 24.39 44.33
N LYS A 31 -13.44 25.14 43.24
CA LYS A 31 -14.46 26.10 42.82
C LYS A 31 -15.67 25.40 42.18
N ILE A 32 -16.61 24.94 43.00
CA ILE A 32 -17.89 24.37 42.56
C ILE A 32 -19.01 25.30 43.08
N GLU A 33 -19.18 26.45 42.43
CA GLU A 33 -20.09 27.50 42.91
C GLU A 33 -21.53 27.00 43.12
N GLY A 34 -22.05 27.21 44.34
CA GLY A 34 -23.47 27.24 44.68
C GLY A 34 -24.26 25.91 44.59
N GLN A 35 -23.60 24.77 44.39
CA GLN A 35 -24.28 23.49 44.13
C GLN A 35 -24.12 22.42 45.21
N LEU A 36 -23.18 22.60 46.13
CA LEU A 36 -22.87 21.62 47.16
C LEU A 36 -23.09 22.23 48.54
N LEU A 37 -23.94 21.58 49.34
CA LEU A 37 -24.20 21.97 50.72
C LEU A 37 -24.36 20.72 51.57
N GLU A 38 -23.49 20.55 52.56
CA GLU A 38 -23.64 19.48 53.54
C GLU A 38 -24.84 19.78 54.46
N THR A 39 -25.86 18.92 54.41
CA THR A 39 -27.07 19.03 55.24
C THR A 39 -27.50 17.65 55.73
N GLN A 40 -27.92 17.55 57.00
CA GLN A 40 -28.49 16.30 57.52
C GLN A 40 -29.83 15.98 56.84
N GLY A 41 -30.02 14.73 56.44
CA GLY A 41 -31.27 14.26 55.82
C GLY A 41 -31.39 14.51 54.31
N LEU A 42 -30.31 14.87 53.62
CA LEU A 42 -30.31 15.01 52.16
C LEU A 42 -30.60 13.66 51.47
N CYS A 43 -31.68 13.61 50.71
CA CYS A 43 -32.08 12.43 49.93
C CYS A 43 -31.60 12.56 48.48
N ILE A 44 -30.58 11.79 48.12
CA ILE A 44 -30.06 11.76 46.75
C ILE A 44 -30.88 10.74 45.95
N PRO A 45 -31.38 11.05 44.75
CA PRO A 45 -32.10 10.10 43.89
C PRO A 45 -31.12 9.19 43.13
N SER A 46 -31.56 7.98 42.74
CA SER A 46 -30.68 7.00 42.07
C SER A 46 -30.33 7.44 40.65
N ASN A 47 -31.20 8.22 40.01
CA ASN A 47 -30.93 8.86 38.72
C ASN A 47 -30.35 10.27 38.92
N ASN A 48 -29.06 10.35 39.25
CA ASN A 48 -28.35 11.61 39.48
C ASN A 48 -27.16 11.81 38.51
N THR A 49 -27.08 11.03 37.43
CA THR A 49 -25.99 11.08 36.44
C THR A 49 -25.75 12.48 35.88
N ILE A 50 -26.81 13.24 35.59
CA ILE A 50 -26.72 14.61 35.07
C ILE A 50 -26.01 15.53 36.08
N PHE A 51 -26.33 15.38 37.37
CA PHE A 51 -25.69 16.14 38.44
C PHE A 51 -24.19 15.77 38.55
N ILE A 52 -23.87 14.47 38.58
CA ILE A 52 -22.48 13.98 38.67
C ILE A 52 -21.64 14.50 37.50
N LYS A 53 -22.20 14.45 36.29
CA LYS A 53 -21.56 14.99 35.08
C LYS A 53 -21.32 16.49 35.17
N SER A 54 -22.34 17.26 35.56
CA SER A 54 -22.23 18.72 35.69
C SER A 54 -21.16 19.13 36.72
N VAL A 55 -21.08 18.44 37.85
CA VAL A 55 -20.01 18.63 38.84
C VAL A 55 -18.65 18.33 38.23
N SER A 56 -18.51 17.21 37.51
CA SER A 56 -17.24 16.84 36.87
C SER A 56 -16.80 17.86 35.80
N GLU A 57 -17.74 18.40 35.02
CA GLU A 57 -17.46 19.43 34.01
C GLU A 57 -16.96 20.74 34.63
N LYS A 58 -17.55 21.15 35.76
CA LYS A 58 -17.08 22.31 36.52
C LYS A 58 -15.68 22.09 37.08
N LEU A 59 -15.46 20.94 37.70
CA LEU A 59 -14.14 20.56 38.23
C LEU A 59 -13.08 20.51 37.13
N ALA A 60 -13.36 19.86 36.00
CA ALA A 60 -12.43 19.79 34.88
C ALA A 60 -12.09 21.17 34.31
N THR A 61 -13.05 22.11 34.37
CA THR A 61 -12.85 23.47 33.86
C THR A 61 -12.03 24.32 34.82
N ASN A 62 -12.36 24.27 36.11
CA ASN A 62 -11.77 25.13 37.13
C ASN A 62 -10.43 24.59 37.67
N GLU A 63 -10.27 23.27 37.73
CA GLU A 63 -9.10 22.60 38.33
C GLU A 63 -8.38 21.68 37.33
N PRO A 64 -7.91 22.19 36.17
CA PRO A 64 -7.30 21.36 35.12
C PRO A 64 -5.98 20.72 35.54
N HIS A 65 -5.33 21.20 36.61
CA HIS A 65 -4.08 20.66 37.11
C HIS A 65 -4.23 19.25 37.68
N LEU A 66 -5.44 18.85 38.10
CA LEU A 66 -5.75 17.51 38.64
C LEU A 66 -6.03 16.45 37.57
N THR A 67 -5.96 16.82 36.29
CA THR A 67 -6.44 15.96 35.19
C THR A 67 -5.75 14.60 35.15
N LEU A 68 -4.42 14.55 35.32
CA LEU A 68 -3.67 13.30 35.16
C LEU A 68 -4.03 12.31 36.28
N GLU A 69 -4.02 12.78 37.52
CA GLU A 69 -4.37 12.01 38.71
C GLU A 69 -5.85 11.60 38.69
N PHE A 70 -6.75 12.49 38.26
CA PHE A 70 -8.17 12.18 38.15
C PHE A 70 -8.44 11.08 37.12
N LEU A 71 -7.82 11.16 35.93
CA LEU A 71 -7.99 10.15 34.88
C LEU A 71 -7.41 8.80 35.30
N GLU A 72 -6.23 8.79 35.92
CA GLU A 72 -5.59 7.61 36.50
C GLU A 72 -6.54 6.84 37.45
N GLU A 73 -7.08 7.54 38.44
CA GLU A 73 -8.02 6.97 39.42
C GLU A 73 -9.35 6.57 38.78
N SER A 74 -9.83 7.34 37.79
CA SER A 74 -11.07 7.01 37.07
C SER A 74 -10.94 5.73 36.25
N ILE A 75 -9.80 5.53 35.59
CA ILE A 75 -9.50 4.31 34.83
C ILE A 75 -9.43 3.10 35.78
N GLN A 76 -8.77 3.24 36.94
CA GLN A 76 -8.71 2.17 37.93
C GLN A 76 -10.09 1.85 38.51
N GLY A 77 -10.89 2.88 38.83
CA GLY A 77 -12.27 2.74 39.28
C GLY A 77 -13.16 2.04 38.24
N PHE A 78 -13.00 2.40 36.96
CA PHE A 78 -13.74 1.78 35.84
C PHE A 78 -13.54 0.26 35.81
N GLN A 79 -12.31 -0.21 35.93
CA GLN A 79 -11.97 -1.64 35.86
C GLN A 79 -12.65 -2.48 36.94
N ARG A 80 -12.93 -1.89 38.11
CA ARG A 80 -13.52 -2.57 39.28
C ARG A 80 -15.03 -2.34 39.43
N SER A 81 -15.65 -1.64 38.49
CA SER A 81 -17.06 -1.23 38.58
C SER A 81 -18.01 -2.22 37.90
N THR A 82 -19.30 -2.16 38.24
CA THR A 82 -20.37 -2.83 37.47
C THR A 82 -20.59 -2.12 36.13
N ILE A 83 -21.33 -2.74 35.20
CA ILE A 83 -21.58 -2.20 33.86
C ILE A 83 -22.28 -0.83 33.93
N GLU A 84 -23.26 -0.69 34.82
CA GLU A 84 -24.01 0.57 35.01
C GLU A 84 -23.09 1.69 35.49
N LEU A 85 -22.24 1.38 36.47
CA LEU A 85 -21.26 2.32 37.02
C LEU A 85 -20.13 2.63 36.01
N LYS A 86 -19.80 1.71 35.12
CA LYS A 86 -18.87 1.95 34.00
C LYS A 86 -19.42 3.00 33.04
N HIS A 87 -20.72 2.96 32.70
CA HIS A 87 -21.34 4.03 31.88
C HIS A 87 -21.26 5.39 32.57
N LEU A 88 -21.56 5.46 33.87
CA LEU A 88 -21.40 6.68 34.65
C LEU A 88 -19.94 7.17 34.67
N CYS A 89 -18.99 6.25 34.81
CA CYS A 89 -17.56 6.55 34.76
C CYS A 89 -17.15 7.21 33.45
N LEU A 90 -17.63 6.74 32.31
CA LEU A 90 -17.39 7.41 31.03
C LEU A 90 -17.96 8.84 31.01
N GLU A 91 -19.17 9.05 31.54
CA GLU A 91 -19.80 10.38 31.58
C GLU A 91 -19.00 11.40 32.40
N TYR A 92 -18.49 11.02 33.57
CA TYR A 92 -17.70 11.95 34.39
C TYR A 92 -16.22 12.03 33.99
N MET A 93 -15.67 11.02 33.31
CA MET A 93 -14.26 11.02 32.85
C MET A 93 -14.08 11.89 31.59
N THR A 94 -15.06 11.87 30.68
CA THR A 94 -14.99 12.56 29.38
C THR A 94 -14.61 14.06 29.46
N PRO A 95 -15.17 14.88 30.38
CA PRO A 95 -14.85 16.30 30.49
C PRO A 95 -13.37 16.62 30.72
N TRP A 96 -12.62 15.67 31.28
CA TRP A 96 -11.20 15.84 31.62
C TRP A 96 -10.26 15.57 30.45
N LEU A 97 -10.69 14.81 29.43
CA LEU A 97 -9.84 14.43 28.29
C LEU A 97 -9.30 15.65 27.53
N LYS A 98 -10.11 16.71 27.39
CA LYS A 98 -9.70 17.97 26.73
C LYS A 98 -8.51 18.66 27.41
N ASN A 99 -8.30 18.43 28.70
CA ASN A 99 -7.21 19.04 29.45
C ASN A 99 -5.86 18.37 29.18
N LEU A 100 -5.80 17.17 28.60
CA LEU A 100 -4.54 16.48 28.27
C LEU A 100 -3.63 17.33 27.37
N VAL A 101 -4.21 18.18 26.50
CA VAL A 101 -3.48 19.13 25.65
C VAL A 101 -2.60 20.09 26.47
N LYS A 102 -3.09 20.52 27.65
CA LYS A 102 -2.37 21.48 28.50
C LYS A 102 -1.03 20.90 28.98
N PHE A 103 -0.97 19.58 29.16
CA PHE A 103 0.25 18.87 29.56
C PHE A 103 1.18 18.61 28.37
N CYS A 104 0.62 18.45 27.17
CA CYS A 104 1.40 18.27 25.93
C CYS A 104 2.09 19.57 25.47
N LYS A 105 1.45 20.73 25.68
CA LYS A 105 1.99 22.06 25.30
C LYS A 105 3.13 22.53 26.20
N SER A 106 3.38 21.87 27.33
CA SER A 106 4.49 22.22 28.21
C SER A 106 5.83 21.81 27.60
N ASN A 107 6.89 22.60 27.83
CA ASN A 107 8.28 22.23 27.47
C ASN A 107 8.85 21.10 28.36
N ASP A 108 8.01 20.47 29.17
CA ASP A 108 8.38 19.42 30.10
C ASP A 108 8.03 18.05 29.50
N ASP A 109 9.06 17.36 29.00
CA ASP A 109 8.89 16.05 28.37
C ASP A 109 8.39 14.98 29.36
N SER A 110 8.57 15.18 30.68
CA SER A 110 8.02 14.27 31.68
C SER A 110 6.49 14.30 31.71
N LYS A 111 5.88 15.47 31.46
CA LYS A 111 4.42 15.61 31.38
C LYS A 111 3.86 14.97 30.11
N LYS A 112 4.55 15.11 28.97
CA LYS A 112 4.19 14.39 27.74
C LYS A 112 4.24 12.89 27.93
N LEU A 113 5.27 12.38 28.61
CA LEU A 113 5.39 10.96 28.94
C LEU A 113 4.21 10.49 29.81
N LYS A 114 3.82 11.26 30.83
CA LYS A 114 2.62 10.95 31.64
C LYS A 114 1.34 10.92 30.81
N VAL A 115 1.15 11.85 29.86
CA VAL A 115 0.00 11.81 28.94
C VAL A 115 0.02 10.52 28.12
N SER A 116 1.18 10.14 27.58
CA SER A 116 1.33 8.88 26.83
C SER A 116 0.99 7.66 27.69
N GLN A 117 1.34 7.66 28.98
CA GLN A 117 0.99 6.59 29.91
C GLN A 117 -0.53 6.51 30.17
N ILE A 118 -1.20 7.65 30.30
CA ILE A 118 -2.67 7.69 30.42
C ILE A 118 -3.33 7.14 29.15
N LEU A 119 -2.82 7.53 27.96
CA LEU A 119 -3.31 7.01 26.69
C LEU A 119 -3.10 5.49 26.57
N ASP A 120 -1.95 4.96 26.98
CA ASP A 120 -1.72 3.50 27.00
C ASP A 120 -2.70 2.78 27.95
N LYS A 121 -3.01 3.37 29.11
CA LYS A 121 -4.02 2.81 30.02
C LYS A 121 -5.42 2.80 29.42
N LEU A 122 -5.80 3.86 28.70
CA LEU A 122 -7.07 3.91 27.96
C LEU A 122 -7.11 2.88 26.81
N ILE A 123 -5.98 2.65 26.14
CA ILE A 123 -5.85 1.59 25.12
C ILE A 123 -6.06 0.21 25.76
N ASN A 124 -5.37 -0.09 26.87
CA ASN A 124 -5.53 -1.35 27.58
C ASN A 124 -6.98 -1.54 28.06
N LEU A 125 -7.59 -0.48 28.60
CA LEU A 125 -9.02 -0.48 28.96
C LEU A 125 -9.91 -0.82 27.77
N THR A 126 -9.62 -0.28 26.58
CA THR A 126 -10.39 -0.56 25.35
C THR A 126 -10.24 -2.03 24.92
N ILE A 127 -9.05 -2.60 25.06
CA ILE A 127 -8.77 -4.02 24.72
C ILE A 127 -9.47 -4.97 25.71
N ASP A 128 -9.42 -4.66 27.00
CA ASP A 128 -9.88 -5.56 28.06
C ASP A 128 -11.42 -5.56 28.22
N GLN A 129 -12.08 -4.44 27.92
CA GLN A 129 -13.48 -4.20 28.26
C GLN A 129 -14.45 -4.49 27.11
N LYS A 130 -14.54 -5.76 26.72
CA LYS A 130 -15.33 -6.24 25.56
C LYS A 130 -16.80 -5.80 25.57
N GLU A 131 -17.46 -5.84 26.72
CA GLU A 131 -18.89 -5.47 26.85
C GLU A 131 -19.13 -3.96 26.73
N MET A 132 -18.14 -3.15 27.09
CA MET A 132 -18.21 -1.68 27.05
C MET A 132 -17.61 -1.10 25.78
N TYR A 133 -17.17 -1.94 24.85
CA TYR A 133 -16.35 -1.55 23.71
C TYR A 133 -16.94 -0.39 22.89
N PRO A 134 -18.21 -0.42 22.44
CA PRO A 134 -18.80 0.71 21.69
C PRO A 134 -18.89 2.00 22.51
N SER A 135 -19.15 1.87 23.82
CA SER A 135 -19.28 3.02 24.72
C SER A 135 -17.94 3.69 24.98
N VAL A 136 -16.87 2.90 25.18
CA VAL A 136 -15.50 3.41 25.36
C VAL A 136 -15.05 4.12 24.08
N GLN A 137 -15.26 3.51 22.92
CA GLN A 137 -14.95 4.12 21.63
C GLN A 137 -15.65 5.46 21.42
N ALA A 138 -16.97 5.51 21.60
CA ALA A 138 -17.74 6.73 21.39
C ALA A 138 -17.36 7.84 22.39
N LYS A 139 -17.22 7.51 23.68
CA LYS A 139 -17.05 8.51 24.74
C LYS A 139 -15.60 8.95 24.92
N ILE A 140 -14.65 8.03 24.85
CA ILE A 140 -13.23 8.34 25.02
C ILE A 140 -12.62 8.76 23.69
N TRP A 141 -12.58 7.85 22.72
CA TRP A 141 -11.83 8.06 21.48
C TRP A 141 -12.53 9.06 20.54
N GLY A 142 -13.87 9.07 20.50
CA GLY A 142 -14.63 10.12 19.82
C GLY A 142 -14.39 11.52 20.39
N SER A 143 -14.27 11.65 21.71
CA SER A 143 -13.95 12.93 22.37
C SER A 143 -12.50 13.34 22.16
N ILE A 144 -11.55 12.41 22.21
CA ILE A 144 -10.14 12.68 21.90
C ILE A 144 -9.97 13.07 20.43
N GLY A 145 -10.77 12.50 19.52
CA GLY A 145 -10.79 12.85 18.11
C GLY A 145 -11.09 14.34 17.83
N GLN A 146 -11.79 15.00 18.74
CA GLN A 146 -12.09 16.45 18.67
C GLN A 146 -10.88 17.32 19.02
N ILE A 147 -9.74 16.73 19.40
CA ILE A 147 -8.57 17.42 19.93
C ILE A 147 -7.38 17.21 18.98
N PRO A 148 -7.17 18.11 17.99
CA PRO A 148 -6.13 17.96 16.96
C PRO A 148 -4.72 17.72 17.51
N GLU A 149 -4.36 18.38 18.60
CA GLU A 149 -3.01 18.30 19.18
C GLU A 149 -2.66 16.93 19.78
N LEU A 150 -3.64 16.08 20.07
CA LEU A 150 -3.42 14.75 20.62
C LEU A 150 -3.37 13.65 19.55
N ILE A 151 -3.87 13.92 18.34
CA ILE A 151 -4.05 12.90 17.30
C ILE A 151 -2.75 12.16 16.96
N ASP A 152 -1.63 12.88 16.81
CA ASP A 152 -0.34 12.23 16.52
C ASP A 152 0.09 11.30 17.65
N MET A 153 0.05 11.76 18.90
CA MET A 153 0.44 10.96 20.06
C MET A 153 -0.45 9.71 20.22
N VAL A 154 -1.76 9.84 19.96
CA VAL A 154 -2.70 8.73 20.02
C VAL A 154 -2.42 7.71 18.92
N LEU A 155 -2.27 8.16 17.67
CA LEU A 155 -1.95 7.27 16.55
C LEU A 155 -0.60 6.57 16.74
N ASP A 156 0.40 7.25 17.27
CA ASP A 156 1.71 6.65 17.55
C ASP A 156 1.60 5.57 18.64
N ASN A 157 0.80 5.81 19.70
CA ASN A 157 0.52 4.79 20.71
C ASN A 157 -0.27 3.60 20.12
N PHE A 158 -1.27 3.84 19.28
CA PHE A 158 -2.04 2.80 18.60
C PHE A 158 -1.15 1.90 17.73
N LEU A 159 -0.26 2.51 16.94
CA LEU A 159 0.67 1.78 16.08
C LEU A 159 1.73 1.04 16.89
N HIS A 160 2.32 1.68 17.90
CA HIS A 160 3.28 1.02 18.80
C HIS A 160 2.66 -0.20 19.48
N LYS A 161 1.43 -0.08 19.97
CA LYS A 161 0.69 -1.19 20.58
C LYS A 161 0.42 -2.31 19.58
N SER A 162 0.00 -1.96 18.36
CA SER A 162 -0.25 -2.89 17.27
C SER A 162 1.00 -3.69 16.87
N ILE A 163 2.16 -3.03 16.78
CA ILE A 163 3.44 -3.67 16.50
C ILE A 163 3.82 -4.63 17.65
N THR A 164 3.63 -4.21 18.90
CA THR A 164 3.94 -5.00 20.09
C THR A 164 3.12 -6.30 20.17
N TYR A 165 1.83 -6.26 19.81
CA TYR A 165 0.99 -7.47 19.75
C TYR A 165 1.20 -8.30 18.47
N GLY A 166 1.76 -7.69 17.43
CA GLY A 166 2.07 -8.32 16.15
C GLY A 166 0.87 -8.43 15.21
N LEU A 167 1.19 -8.44 13.91
CA LEU A 167 0.22 -8.50 12.80
C LEU A 167 -0.78 -9.65 12.94
N GLY A 168 -2.05 -9.36 12.64
CA GLY A 168 -3.16 -10.33 12.66
C GLY A 168 -3.60 -10.75 14.06
N SER A 169 -3.20 -10.04 15.11
CA SER A 169 -3.72 -10.24 16.47
C SER A 169 -5.08 -9.55 16.62
N PRO A 170 -5.98 -10.02 17.51
CA PRO A 170 -7.24 -9.33 17.79
C PRO A 170 -7.04 -7.88 18.25
N GLN A 171 -5.93 -7.61 18.94
CA GLN A 171 -5.60 -6.27 19.42
C GLN A 171 -5.34 -5.28 18.29
N VAL A 172 -4.67 -5.71 17.21
CA VAL A 172 -4.49 -4.86 16.02
C VAL A 172 -5.84 -4.51 15.39
N GLU A 173 -6.77 -5.46 15.35
CA GLU A 173 -8.12 -5.24 14.82
C GLU A 173 -8.91 -4.25 15.69
N ILE A 174 -8.83 -4.39 17.01
CA ILE A 174 -9.43 -3.46 17.99
C ILE A 174 -8.85 -2.05 17.80
N MET A 175 -7.54 -1.92 17.63
CA MET A 175 -6.92 -0.59 17.45
C MET A 175 -7.30 0.04 16.10
N ALA A 176 -7.32 -0.73 15.02
CA ALA A 176 -7.72 -0.26 13.70
C ALA A 176 -9.19 0.18 13.68
N ASP A 177 -10.08 -0.59 14.30
CA ASP A 177 -11.50 -0.25 14.44
C ASP A 177 -11.70 0.97 15.36
N THR A 178 -10.96 1.06 16.46
CA THR A 178 -10.98 2.23 17.36
C THR A 178 -10.51 3.51 16.67
N ALA A 179 -9.62 3.42 15.67
CA ALA A 179 -9.23 4.57 14.87
C ALA A 179 -10.42 5.18 14.09
N VAL A 180 -11.47 4.41 13.79
CA VAL A 180 -12.71 4.93 13.17
C VAL A 180 -13.44 5.87 14.14
N ALA A 181 -13.56 5.49 15.41
CA ALA A 181 -14.13 6.36 16.44
C ALA A 181 -13.29 7.62 16.63
N LEU A 182 -11.96 7.51 16.62
CA LEU A 182 -11.05 8.66 16.65
C LEU A 182 -11.26 9.60 15.44
N ALA A 183 -11.45 9.04 14.25
CA ALA A 183 -11.66 9.80 13.01
C ALA A 183 -13.03 10.50 12.95
N SER A 184 -14.05 9.98 13.63
CA SER A 184 -15.44 10.47 13.55
C SER A 184 -15.60 11.98 13.79
N ALA A 185 -14.74 12.58 14.61
CA ALA A 185 -14.75 14.00 14.93
C ALA A 185 -13.88 14.87 13.99
N ASN A 186 -12.88 14.29 13.33
CA ASN A 186 -11.94 15.02 12.50
C ASN A 186 -11.37 14.13 11.38
N VAL A 187 -12.26 13.73 10.46
CA VAL A 187 -11.97 12.75 9.41
C VAL A 187 -10.75 13.16 8.59
N GLN A 188 -10.72 14.42 8.13
CA GLN A 188 -9.63 14.94 7.28
C GLN A 188 -8.26 14.88 7.96
N LEU A 189 -8.18 15.23 9.25
CA LEU A 189 -6.91 15.20 9.97
C LEU A 189 -6.45 13.77 10.19
N VAL A 190 -7.32 12.89 10.70
CA VAL A 190 -6.95 11.51 11.03
C VAL A 190 -6.59 10.73 9.76
N SER A 191 -7.39 10.84 8.69
CA SER A 191 -7.10 10.19 7.41
C SER A 191 -5.75 10.65 6.84
N LYS A 192 -5.51 11.96 6.78
CA LYS A 192 -4.23 12.53 6.31
C LYS A 192 -3.06 12.01 7.13
N LYS A 193 -3.21 11.92 8.46
CA LYS A 193 -2.15 11.43 9.36
C LYS A 193 -1.85 9.95 9.19
N VAL A 194 -2.86 9.11 8.94
CA VAL A 194 -2.68 7.67 8.69
C VAL A 194 -2.06 7.44 7.31
N ILE A 195 -2.59 8.10 6.27
CA ILE A 195 -2.08 7.98 4.89
C ILE A 195 -0.63 8.49 4.80
N THR A 196 -0.32 9.62 5.45
CA THR A 196 1.06 10.13 5.48
C THR A 196 2.02 9.14 6.14
N ARG A 197 1.60 8.45 7.22
CA ARG A 197 2.40 7.38 7.84
C ARG A 197 2.59 6.21 6.88
N MET A 198 1.55 5.82 6.13
CA MET A 198 1.63 4.78 5.10
C MET A 198 2.64 5.13 4.00
N CYS A 199 2.54 6.33 3.41
CA CYS A 199 3.50 6.79 2.39
C CYS A 199 4.93 6.77 2.94
N ARG A 200 5.14 7.26 4.18
CA ARG A 200 6.48 7.26 4.80
C ARG A 200 7.08 5.87 4.98
N VAL A 201 6.29 4.88 5.38
CA VAL A 201 6.83 3.50 5.55
C VAL A 201 7.08 2.83 4.19
N MET A 202 6.29 3.15 3.16
CA MET A 202 6.57 2.73 1.79
C MET A 202 7.86 3.36 1.26
N ASP A 203 8.07 4.68 1.47
CA ASP A 203 9.31 5.35 1.08
C ASP A 203 10.54 4.75 1.78
N LYS A 204 10.41 4.43 3.08
CA LYS A 204 11.46 3.75 3.85
C LYS A 204 11.81 2.37 3.30
N SER A 205 10.93 1.71 2.55
CA SER A 205 11.23 0.42 1.91
C SER A 205 12.29 0.52 0.81
N CYS A 206 12.57 1.71 0.30
CA CYS A 206 13.67 1.96 -0.62
C CYS A 206 15.05 2.01 0.10
N THR A 207 15.06 2.06 1.44
CA THR A 207 16.29 1.99 2.23
C THR A 207 16.54 0.54 2.65
N ASN A 208 17.65 -0.05 2.18
CA ASN A 208 17.93 -1.49 2.34
C ASN A 208 16.85 -2.40 1.74
N PRO A 209 16.52 -2.22 0.44
CA PRO A 209 15.39 -2.91 -0.16
C PRO A 209 15.64 -4.41 -0.27
N THR A 210 14.56 -5.18 -0.19
CA THR A 210 14.55 -6.65 -0.28
C THR A 210 13.83 -7.11 -1.54
N GLN A 211 14.10 -8.34 -2.01
CA GLN A 211 13.45 -8.90 -3.20
C GLN A 211 11.92 -8.94 -3.08
N TYR A 212 11.43 -9.23 -1.88
CA TYR A 212 10.01 -9.27 -1.55
C TYR A 212 9.70 -8.26 -0.47
N LEU A 213 8.57 -7.55 -0.62
CA LEU A 213 8.15 -6.51 0.33
C LEU A 213 7.93 -7.11 1.73
N GLU A 214 7.44 -8.35 1.81
CA GLU A 214 7.16 -9.04 3.08
C GLU A 214 8.41 -9.45 3.87
N GLN A 215 9.58 -9.36 3.26
CA GLN A 215 10.86 -9.60 3.93
C GLN A 215 11.48 -8.30 4.48
N HIS A 216 10.92 -7.15 4.12
CA HIS A 216 11.45 -5.87 4.53
C HIS A 216 11.11 -5.59 6.00
N MET A 217 12.01 -4.91 6.73
CA MET A 217 11.82 -4.56 8.14
C MET A 217 10.58 -3.70 8.42
N MET A 218 10.09 -2.96 7.42
CA MET A 218 8.89 -2.12 7.51
C MET A 218 7.59 -2.87 7.12
N TRP A 219 7.66 -4.18 6.79
CA TRP A 219 6.50 -4.92 6.33
C TRP A 219 5.36 -4.93 7.36
N ASP A 220 5.67 -5.16 8.62
CA ASP A 220 4.66 -5.21 9.67
C ASP A 220 3.97 -3.84 9.83
N ASP A 221 4.71 -2.74 9.78
CA ASP A 221 4.14 -1.38 9.78
C ASP A 221 3.22 -1.15 8.57
N ILE A 222 3.66 -1.55 7.37
CA ILE A 222 2.89 -1.46 6.11
C ILE A 222 1.58 -2.27 6.22
N ALA A 223 1.67 -3.51 6.71
CA ALA A 223 0.52 -4.39 6.84
C ALA A 223 -0.46 -3.92 7.91
N ILE A 224 0.03 -3.44 9.06
CA ILE A 224 -0.79 -2.84 10.12
C ILE A 224 -1.49 -1.59 9.59
N LEU A 225 -0.78 -0.67 8.95
CA LEU A 225 -1.38 0.53 8.37
C LEU A 225 -2.40 0.17 7.28
N GLY A 226 -2.17 -0.88 6.49
CA GLY A 226 -3.16 -1.42 5.55
C GLY A 226 -4.46 -1.87 6.23
N ARG A 227 -4.40 -2.44 7.44
CA ARG A 227 -5.60 -2.75 8.25
C ARG A 227 -6.32 -1.50 8.71
N TYR A 228 -5.59 -0.48 9.15
CA TYR A 228 -6.17 0.81 9.55
C TYR A 228 -6.86 1.49 8.36
N LEU A 229 -6.23 1.48 7.18
CA LEU A 229 -6.84 2.00 5.96
C LEU A 229 -8.13 1.25 5.61
N LEU A 230 -8.18 -0.08 5.74
CA LEU A 230 -9.42 -0.83 5.53
C LEU A 230 -10.52 -0.39 6.51
N MET A 231 -10.24 -0.31 7.82
CA MET A 231 -11.25 0.09 8.81
C MET A 231 -11.78 1.50 8.56
N LEU A 232 -10.86 2.44 8.25
CA LEU A 232 -11.18 3.82 7.94
C LEU A 232 -11.87 4.00 6.58
N SER A 233 -11.77 3.04 5.66
CA SER A 233 -12.32 3.19 4.31
C SER A 233 -13.85 3.17 4.24
N PHE A 234 -14.52 2.65 5.27
CA PHE A 234 -15.98 2.65 5.31
C PHE A 234 -16.53 4.04 5.68
N ASN A 235 -17.71 4.38 5.11
CA ASN A 235 -18.41 5.65 5.37
C ASN A 235 -17.51 6.89 5.21
N ASN A 236 -16.68 6.90 4.17
CA ASN A 236 -15.77 7.99 3.82
C ASN A 236 -14.77 8.41 4.92
N CYS A 237 -14.37 7.53 5.86
CA CYS A 237 -13.41 7.90 6.91
C CYS A 237 -11.93 7.91 6.45
N LEU A 238 -11.71 7.94 5.13
CA LEU A 238 -10.44 8.28 4.50
C LEU A 238 -10.45 9.65 3.81
N ASP A 239 -11.58 10.38 3.81
CA ASP A 239 -11.75 11.62 3.04
C ASP A 239 -11.33 11.42 1.57
N VAL A 240 -12.06 10.56 0.84
CA VAL A 240 -11.65 10.10 -0.50
C VAL A 240 -11.43 11.26 -1.48
N ALA A 241 -12.15 12.37 -1.32
CA ALA A 241 -12.02 13.57 -2.13
C ALA A 241 -10.59 14.17 -2.14
N THR A 242 -9.81 13.98 -1.07
CA THR A 242 -8.45 14.53 -0.97
C THR A 242 -7.36 13.46 -1.03
N SER A 243 -7.74 12.18 -0.94
CA SER A 243 -6.81 11.10 -0.64
C SER A 243 -6.70 10.01 -1.72
N VAL A 244 -7.62 9.96 -2.69
CA VAL A 244 -7.64 8.94 -3.76
C VAL A 244 -6.27 8.67 -4.41
N PRO A 245 -5.45 9.67 -4.79
CA PRO A 245 -4.13 9.41 -5.40
C PRO A 245 -3.21 8.56 -4.53
N TYR A 246 -3.15 8.87 -3.22
CA TYR A 246 -2.31 8.16 -2.26
C TYR A 246 -2.86 6.77 -1.96
N LEU A 247 -4.18 6.61 -1.96
CA LEU A 247 -4.85 5.33 -1.73
C LEU A 247 -4.65 4.39 -2.93
N PHE A 248 -4.83 4.86 -4.16
CA PHE A 248 -4.61 4.05 -5.37
C PHE A 248 -3.13 3.68 -5.55
N HIS A 249 -2.22 4.61 -5.22
CA HIS A 249 -0.80 4.30 -5.14
C HIS A 249 -0.50 3.20 -4.11
N THR A 250 -1.07 3.30 -2.91
CA THR A 250 -0.93 2.27 -1.87
C THR A 250 -1.49 0.92 -2.32
N ILE A 251 -2.69 0.91 -2.90
CA ILE A 251 -3.36 -0.30 -3.38
C ILE A 251 -2.49 -1.02 -4.41
N THR A 252 -2.05 -0.32 -5.45
CA THR A 252 -1.26 -0.92 -6.55
C THR A 252 0.07 -1.53 -6.06
N PHE A 253 0.62 -1.03 -4.94
CA PHE A 253 1.82 -1.60 -4.33
C PHE A 253 1.54 -2.81 -3.43
N LEU A 254 0.31 -2.95 -2.93
CA LEU A 254 -0.10 -4.03 -2.02
C LEU A 254 -0.87 -5.18 -2.69
N VAL A 255 -1.30 -5.04 -3.94
CA VAL A 255 -1.95 -6.13 -4.70
C VAL A 255 -1.10 -7.42 -4.61
N CYS A 256 -1.74 -8.55 -4.31
CA CYS A 256 -1.10 -9.87 -4.12
C CYS A 256 -0.05 -9.96 -2.98
N SER A 257 0.17 -8.91 -2.20
CA SER A 257 1.18 -8.89 -1.13
C SER A 257 0.60 -9.42 0.19
N GLY A 258 1.41 -10.17 0.93
CA GLY A 258 1.03 -10.70 2.24
C GLY A 258 0.11 -11.92 2.22
N SER A 259 -0.53 -12.16 3.37
CA SER A 259 -1.47 -13.28 3.57
C SER A 259 -2.76 -13.09 2.76
N LEU A 260 -3.55 -14.15 2.62
CA LEU A 260 -4.87 -14.08 1.97
C LEU A 260 -5.78 -13.01 2.60
N SER A 261 -5.72 -12.84 3.93
CA SER A 261 -6.44 -11.78 4.63
C SER A 261 -5.96 -10.38 4.22
N MET A 262 -4.65 -10.17 4.06
CA MET A 262 -4.08 -8.89 3.61
C MET A 262 -4.48 -8.57 2.16
N ARG A 263 -4.44 -9.56 1.28
CA ARG A 263 -4.90 -9.43 -0.12
C ARG A 263 -6.38 -9.08 -0.20
N ALA A 264 -7.21 -9.78 0.58
CA ALA A 264 -8.63 -9.48 0.73
C ALA A 264 -8.88 -8.09 1.34
N SER A 265 -8.01 -7.63 2.24
CA SER A 265 -8.07 -6.27 2.80
C SER A 265 -7.79 -5.21 1.74
N THR A 266 -6.80 -5.45 0.88
CA THR A 266 -6.45 -4.54 -0.23
C THR A 266 -7.58 -4.46 -1.25
N HIS A 267 -8.22 -5.60 -1.57
CA HIS A 267 -9.42 -5.64 -2.40
C HIS A 267 -10.61 -4.93 -1.75
N GLY A 268 -10.88 -5.21 -0.46
CA GLY A 268 -11.95 -4.56 0.29
C GLY A 268 -11.77 -3.04 0.40
N LEU A 269 -10.52 -2.57 0.50
CA LEU A 269 -10.18 -1.15 0.48
C LEU A 269 -10.60 -0.50 -0.85
N VAL A 270 -10.35 -1.16 -1.99
CA VAL A 270 -10.80 -0.66 -3.30
C VAL A 270 -12.32 -0.53 -3.35
N ILE A 271 -13.04 -1.60 -2.97
CA ILE A 271 -14.52 -1.59 -2.94
C ILE A 271 -15.04 -0.44 -2.07
N ASN A 272 -14.46 -0.24 -0.88
CA ASN A 272 -14.90 0.81 0.04
C ASN A 272 -14.56 2.22 -0.45
N ILE A 273 -13.45 2.41 -1.18
CA ILE A 273 -13.12 3.70 -1.80
C ILE A 273 -14.12 4.02 -2.91
N ILE A 274 -14.38 3.07 -3.82
CA ILE A 274 -15.36 3.27 -4.91
C ILE A 274 -16.75 3.53 -4.33
N HIS A 275 -17.16 2.75 -3.33
CA HIS A 275 -18.42 2.97 -2.62
C HIS A 275 -18.47 4.36 -1.97
N SER A 276 -17.39 4.79 -1.29
CA SER A 276 -17.32 6.12 -0.68
C SER A 276 -17.41 7.22 -1.73
N LEU A 277 -16.82 7.06 -2.91
CA LEU A 277 -16.99 7.98 -4.05
C LEU A 277 -18.43 7.98 -4.58
N CYS A 278 -19.12 6.83 -4.63
CA CYS A 278 -20.54 6.79 -4.98
C CYS A 278 -21.41 7.58 -3.99
N THR A 279 -21.11 7.46 -2.69
CA THR A 279 -21.95 8.02 -1.62
C THR A 279 -21.51 9.39 -1.12
N CYS A 280 -20.40 9.94 -1.62
CA CYS A 280 -19.92 11.24 -1.15
C CYS A 280 -20.86 12.35 -1.63
N THR A 281 -21.07 13.32 -0.75
CA THR A 281 -21.86 14.51 -1.06
C THR A 281 -21.00 15.71 -1.46
N ASN A 282 -19.71 15.67 -1.13
CA ASN A 282 -18.73 16.70 -1.43
C ASN A 282 -17.40 16.03 -1.84
N PRO A 283 -16.95 16.16 -3.11
CA PRO A 283 -17.65 16.77 -4.24
C PRO A 283 -18.89 15.96 -4.68
N SER A 284 -19.80 16.58 -5.43
CA SER A 284 -20.91 15.88 -6.07
C SER A 284 -20.48 15.43 -7.47
N PHE A 285 -20.54 14.12 -7.72
CA PHE A 285 -20.20 13.55 -9.02
C PHE A 285 -21.38 13.58 -9.99
N SER A 286 -21.09 13.76 -11.27
CA SER A 286 -22.05 13.70 -12.37
C SER A 286 -22.69 12.32 -12.50
N GLU A 287 -23.84 12.22 -13.18
CA GLU A 287 -24.50 10.93 -13.44
C GLU A 287 -23.58 9.97 -14.21
N GLU A 288 -22.75 10.49 -15.11
CA GLU A 288 -21.80 9.69 -15.87
C GLU A 288 -20.68 9.14 -14.99
N ALA A 289 -20.09 9.94 -14.12
CA ALA A 289 -19.09 9.47 -13.15
C ALA A 289 -19.71 8.44 -12.18
N GLN A 290 -20.93 8.70 -11.70
CA GLN A 290 -21.69 7.75 -10.86
C GLN A 290 -21.98 6.42 -11.57
N ARG A 291 -22.27 6.46 -12.88
CA ARG A 291 -22.45 5.25 -13.71
C ARG A 291 -21.17 4.43 -13.78
N VAL A 292 -20.02 5.06 -14.04
CA VAL A 292 -18.71 4.40 -14.05
C VAL A 292 -18.43 3.75 -12.70
N LEU A 293 -18.58 4.51 -11.59
CA LEU A 293 -18.33 3.99 -10.25
C LEU A 293 -19.18 2.76 -9.90
N ARG A 294 -20.47 2.75 -10.25
CA ARG A 294 -21.36 1.60 -10.03
C ARG A 294 -20.96 0.38 -10.84
N LEU A 295 -20.62 0.57 -12.11
CA LEU A 295 -20.13 -0.53 -12.96
C LEU A 295 -18.80 -1.09 -12.44
N SER A 296 -17.91 -0.23 -11.95
CA SER A 296 -16.67 -0.66 -11.31
C SER A 296 -16.93 -1.46 -10.02
N LEU A 297 -17.90 -1.08 -9.18
CA LEU A 297 -18.27 -1.88 -8.01
C LEU A 297 -18.71 -3.31 -8.40
N ASP A 298 -19.55 -3.42 -9.42
CA ASP A 298 -20.00 -4.71 -9.94
C ASP A 298 -18.81 -5.50 -10.49
N GLU A 299 -17.93 -4.85 -11.24
CA GLU A 299 -16.78 -5.49 -11.87
C GLU A 299 -15.75 -6.02 -10.84
N PHE A 300 -15.37 -5.20 -9.86
CA PHE A 300 -14.43 -5.60 -8.80
C PHE A 300 -15.02 -6.69 -7.89
N SER A 301 -16.34 -6.90 -7.89
CA SER A 301 -17.01 -7.98 -7.17
C SER A 301 -16.99 -9.33 -7.93
N LEU A 302 -16.57 -9.34 -9.20
CA LEU A 302 -16.51 -10.57 -10.00
C LEU A 302 -15.34 -11.48 -9.59
N PRO A 303 -15.48 -12.81 -9.69
CA PRO A 303 -14.41 -13.76 -9.37
C PRO A 303 -13.10 -13.51 -10.14
N LYS A 304 -13.18 -12.99 -11.37
CA LYS A 304 -11.99 -12.63 -12.15
C LYS A 304 -11.13 -11.60 -11.40
N PHE A 305 -11.74 -10.60 -10.76
CA PHE A 305 -11.03 -9.57 -10.02
C PHE A 305 -10.46 -10.11 -8.71
N TYR A 306 -11.09 -11.10 -8.07
CA TYR A 306 -10.48 -11.75 -6.91
C TYR A 306 -9.14 -12.41 -7.28
N LEU A 307 -9.07 -13.08 -8.43
CA LEU A 307 -7.85 -13.69 -8.94
C LEU A 307 -6.76 -12.65 -9.25
N LEU A 308 -7.13 -11.48 -9.78
CA LEU A 308 -6.17 -10.38 -10.01
C LEU A 308 -5.51 -9.89 -8.71
N PHE A 309 -6.20 -10.00 -7.58
CA PHE A 309 -5.69 -9.66 -6.24
C PHE A 309 -5.01 -10.85 -5.53
N GLY A 310 -4.90 -12.01 -6.19
CA GLY A 310 -4.33 -13.23 -5.61
C GLY A 310 -5.22 -13.83 -4.53
N ILE A 311 -6.54 -13.69 -4.70
CA ILE A 311 -7.58 -14.21 -3.81
C ILE A 311 -8.26 -15.38 -4.53
N SER A 312 -7.88 -16.60 -4.17
CA SER A 312 -8.47 -17.82 -4.74
C SER A 312 -9.22 -18.63 -3.69
N LYS A 313 -10.16 -19.48 -4.16
CA LYS A 313 -10.90 -20.47 -3.35
C LYS A 313 -11.71 -19.87 -2.19
N VAL A 314 -12.21 -18.64 -2.31
CA VAL A 314 -13.10 -18.00 -1.33
C VAL A 314 -14.47 -17.69 -1.93
N LYS A 315 -15.52 -17.78 -1.10
CA LYS A 315 -16.88 -17.35 -1.48
C LYS A 315 -17.05 -15.83 -1.41
N SER A 316 -16.32 -15.16 -0.51
CA SER A 316 -16.39 -13.72 -0.29
C SER A 316 -15.04 -13.19 0.17
N ALA A 317 -14.51 -12.21 -0.57
CA ALA A 317 -13.32 -11.47 -0.18
C ALA A 317 -13.55 -10.69 1.12
N ALA A 318 -14.70 -10.02 1.26
CA ALA A 318 -15.06 -9.26 2.46
C ALA A 318 -15.01 -10.11 3.73
N VAL A 319 -15.66 -11.29 3.74
CA VAL A 319 -15.59 -12.21 4.91
C VAL A 319 -14.14 -12.58 5.22
N THR A 320 -13.33 -12.82 4.19
CA THR A 320 -11.92 -13.18 4.35
C THR A 320 -11.07 -12.03 4.91
N ALA A 321 -11.39 -10.79 4.55
CA ALA A 321 -10.73 -9.59 5.08
C ALA A 321 -11.00 -9.35 6.57
N PHE A 322 -12.15 -9.78 7.10
CA PHE A 322 -12.53 -9.60 8.51
C PHE A 322 -12.45 -10.89 9.35
N ARG A 323 -12.05 -12.02 8.76
CA ARG A 323 -11.92 -13.31 9.48
C ARG A 323 -10.95 -13.27 10.66
N SER A 324 -9.92 -12.42 10.63
CA SER A 324 -9.00 -12.20 11.77
C SER A 324 -9.72 -11.60 12.98
N SER A 325 -10.69 -10.71 12.75
CA SER A 325 -11.43 -9.98 13.79
C SER A 325 -12.43 -10.85 14.55
N CYS A 326 -12.90 -11.96 13.97
CA CYS A 326 -13.94 -12.83 14.56
C CYS A 326 -13.43 -14.09 15.29
N ARG A 327 -12.12 -14.24 15.53
CA ARG A 327 -11.62 -15.44 16.24
C ARG A 327 -12.07 -15.45 17.70
N HIS A 328 -13.04 -16.30 18.03
CA HIS A 328 -13.36 -16.65 19.42
C HIS A 328 -12.25 -17.51 20.04
N PRO A 329 -11.96 -17.41 21.35
CA PRO A 329 -10.89 -18.16 22.02
C PRO A 329 -11.02 -19.69 21.94
N THR A 330 -12.20 -20.21 21.61
CA THR A 330 -12.52 -21.64 21.55
C THR A 330 -12.17 -22.30 20.21
N ASP A 331 -11.90 -21.54 19.15
CA ASP A 331 -11.50 -22.08 17.84
C ASP A 331 -9.99 -22.39 17.76
N LYS A 332 -9.49 -23.09 18.78
CA LYS A 332 -8.09 -23.56 18.84
C LYS A 332 -7.76 -24.70 17.87
N TRP A 333 -8.74 -25.22 17.12
CA TRP A 333 -8.56 -26.46 16.34
C TRP A 333 -8.30 -26.25 14.83
N LEU A 334 -8.28 -25.01 14.32
CA LEU A 334 -7.96 -24.73 12.90
C LEU A 334 -6.99 -23.55 12.71
N GLY A 335 -6.15 -23.26 13.70
CA GLY A 335 -5.32 -22.05 13.74
C GLY A 335 -3.84 -22.29 14.00
N ASN A 336 -3.16 -23.04 13.14
CA ASN A 336 -1.70 -23.19 13.19
C ASN A 336 -0.98 -22.49 12.02
N GLU A 337 -1.32 -21.21 11.78
CA GLU A 337 -0.62 -20.34 10.82
C GLU A 337 0.14 -19.21 11.54
N ARG A 338 0.83 -19.52 12.64
CA ARG A 338 1.84 -18.61 13.20
C ARG A 338 3.18 -19.34 13.38
N VAL A 339 4.16 -18.84 12.63
CA VAL A 339 5.55 -18.55 13.04
C VAL A 339 6.63 -19.64 12.86
N THR A 340 6.32 -20.88 12.48
CA THR A 340 7.40 -21.91 12.27
C THR A 340 7.22 -22.86 11.09
N GLN A 341 6.29 -22.60 10.17
CA GLN A 341 6.26 -23.35 8.90
C GLN A 341 7.09 -22.61 7.84
N PRO A 342 7.89 -23.32 7.01
CA PRO A 342 8.52 -22.72 5.85
C PRO A 342 7.40 -22.06 5.02
N LEU A 343 7.62 -20.82 4.59
CA LEU A 343 6.72 -20.10 3.70
C LEU A 343 6.23 -21.06 2.60
N PRO A 344 4.91 -21.26 2.42
CA PRO A 344 4.42 -22.12 1.36
C PRO A 344 5.04 -21.67 0.03
N ALA A 345 5.65 -22.61 -0.69
CA ALA A 345 6.32 -22.36 -1.97
C ALA A 345 5.36 -21.85 -3.06
N ASP A 346 4.05 -21.89 -2.78
CA ASP A 346 2.94 -21.60 -3.69
C ASP A 346 2.30 -20.23 -3.40
N ARG A 347 3.11 -19.18 -3.16
CA ARG A 347 2.59 -17.81 -3.22
C ARG A 347 2.17 -17.56 -4.66
N GLU A 348 0.86 -17.39 -4.91
CA GLU A 348 0.37 -16.75 -6.14
C GLU A 348 1.14 -15.44 -6.30
N ARG A 349 2.10 -15.43 -7.24
CA ARG A 349 2.98 -14.30 -7.51
C ARG A 349 2.18 -13.26 -8.30
N LEU A 350 2.45 -11.99 -8.05
CA LEU A 350 1.85 -10.91 -8.83
C LEU A 350 2.25 -11.08 -10.30
N SER A 351 1.26 -11.22 -11.16
CA SER A 351 1.43 -11.09 -12.61
C SER A 351 1.40 -9.60 -12.97
N LEU A 352 2.43 -9.11 -13.69
CA LEU A 352 2.50 -7.71 -14.12
C LEU A 352 1.31 -7.32 -15.03
N PRO A 353 0.86 -8.16 -15.98
CA PRO A 353 -0.40 -7.94 -16.69
C PRO A 353 -1.62 -7.79 -15.78
N SER A 354 -1.70 -8.54 -14.68
CA SER A 354 -2.82 -8.39 -13.73
C SER A 354 -2.78 -7.02 -13.04
N LEU A 355 -1.59 -6.52 -12.71
CA LEU A 355 -1.43 -5.17 -12.16
C LEU A 355 -1.80 -4.09 -13.19
N GLU A 356 -1.47 -4.29 -14.46
CA GLU A 356 -1.85 -3.41 -15.56
C GLU A 356 -3.39 -3.28 -15.65
N VAL A 357 -4.12 -4.40 -15.64
CA VAL A 357 -5.60 -4.42 -15.65
C VAL A 357 -6.18 -3.69 -14.44
N ILE A 358 -5.66 -3.93 -13.23
CA ILE A 358 -6.12 -3.23 -12.03
C ILE A 358 -5.84 -1.73 -12.15
N THR A 359 -4.66 -1.34 -12.62
CA THR A 359 -4.26 0.07 -12.73
C THR A 359 -5.11 0.80 -13.75
N ASP A 360 -5.38 0.21 -14.92
CA ASP A 360 -6.23 0.78 -15.95
C ASP A 360 -7.67 0.98 -15.44
N ALA A 361 -8.22 0.01 -14.70
CA ALA A 361 -9.55 0.15 -14.08
C ALA A 361 -9.60 1.27 -13.01
N LEU A 362 -8.54 1.38 -12.18
CA LEU A 362 -8.43 2.47 -11.20
C LEU A 362 -8.25 3.84 -11.89
N LEU A 363 -7.53 3.90 -13.01
CA LEU A 363 -7.36 5.11 -13.80
C LEU A 363 -8.68 5.57 -14.41
N GLU A 364 -9.49 4.65 -14.96
CA GLU A 364 -10.82 4.96 -15.50
C GLU A 364 -11.73 5.58 -14.44
N ILE A 365 -11.74 4.99 -13.23
CA ILE A 365 -12.49 5.52 -12.08
C ILE A 365 -12.00 6.94 -11.73
N MET A 366 -10.68 7.12 -11.62
CA MET A 366 -10.08 8.41 -11.30
C MET A 366 -10.46 9.47 -12.33
N GLU A 367 -10.26 9.20 -13.62
CA GLU A 367 -10.56 10.13 -14.72
C GLU A 367 -12.04 10.47 -14.80
N ALA A 368 -12.93 9.50 -14.52
CA ALA A 368 -14.36 9.75 -14.46
C ALA A 368 -14.71 10.77 -13.38
N CYS A 369 -14.15 10.61 -12.17
CA CYS A 369 -14.37 11.49 -11.02
C CYS A 369 -13.69 12.86 -11.15
N MET A 370 -12.45 12.92 -11.66
CA MET A 370 -11.65 14.15 -11.73
C MET A 370 -12.35 15.30 -12.46
N ARG A 371 -13.22 15.00 -13.43
CA ARG A 371 -13.98 15.99 -14.20
C ARG A 371 -14.93 16.83 -13.32
N ASP A 372 -15.37 16.27 -12.20
CA ASP A 372 -16.33 16.88 -11.29
C ASP A 372 -15.66 17.48 -10.03
N VAL A 373 -14.32 17.41 -9.95
CA VAL A 373 -13.54 17.95 -8.82
C VAL A 373 -12.81 19.22 -9.26
N PRO A 374 -13.05 20.38 -8.62
CA PRO A 374 -12.37 21.62 -8.98
C PRO A 374 -10.88 21.56 -8.63
N ASP A 375 -10.04 22.15 -9.49
CA ASP A 375 -8.57 22.20 -9.33
C ASP A 375 -7.92 20.84 -9.02
N CYS A 376 -8.49 19.78 -9.59
CA CYS A 376 -8.11 18.41 -9.28
C CYS A 376 -6.71 18.07 -9.83
N ASP A 377 -5.80 17.73 -8.91
CA ASP A 377 -4.43 17.32 -9.23
C ASP A 377 -4.20 15.81 -9.06
N TRP A 378 -5.28 15.03 -8.96
CA TRP A 378 -5.20 13.62 -8.54
C TRP A 378 -4.26 12.78 -9.40
N LEU A 379 -4.43 12.83 -10.72
CA LEU A 379 -3.59 12.08 -11.65
C LEU A 379 -2.13 12.54 -11.62
N ASN A 380 -1.88 13.85 -11.47
CA ASN A 380 -0.53 14.40 -11.38
C ASN A 380 0.17 13.91 -10.09
N THR A 381 -0.56 13.93 -8.97
CA THR A 381 -0.07 13.43 -7.69
C THR A 381 0.24 11.93 -7.77
N TRP A 382 -0.66 11.12 -8.32
CA TRP A 382 -0.43 9.68 -8.46
C TRP A 382 0.74 9.38 -9.41
N THR A 383 0.83 10.09 -10.54
CA THR A 383 1.95 9.97 -11.49
C THR A 383 3.27 10.32 -10.84
N SER A 384 3.33 11.38 -10.03
CA SER A 384 4.53 11.78 -9.29
C SER A 384 5.00 10.70 -8.30
N LEU A 385 4.07 10.12 -7.55
CA LEU A 385 4.34 9.01 -6.62
C LEU A 385 4.84 7.75 -7.35
N ALA A 386 4.16 7.33 -8.44
CA ALA A 386 4.59 6.17 -9.21
C ALA A 386 5.97 6.40 -9.85
N ARG A 387 6.19 7.61 -10.39
CA ARG A 387 7.46 8.02 -11.00
C ARG A 387 8.63 7.94 -10.01
N SER A 388 8.46 8.43 -8.77
CA SER A 388 9.56 8.43 -7.80
C SER A 388 10.07 7.02 -7.51
N PHE A 389 9.16 6.03 -7.40
CA PHE A 389 9.50 4.62 -7.19
C PHE A 389 10.00 3.93 -8.46
N ALA A 390 9.47 4.26 -9.65
CA ALA A 390 9.91 3.67 -10.91
C ALA A 390 11.41 3.94 -11.19
N PHE A 391 11.90 5.10 -10.75
CA PHE A 391 13.29 5.52 -10.91
C PHE A 391 14.15 5.33 -9.65
N CYS A 392 13.61 4.70 -8.59
CA CYS A 392 14.33 4.37 -7.37
C CYS A 392 14.57 2.84 -7.32
N TYR A 393 15.78 2.42 -6.95
CA TYR A 393 16.08 1.00 -6.83
C TYR A 393 15.32 0.39 -5.64
N ASN A 394 14.39 -0.52 -5.95
CA ASN A 394 13.64 -1.30 -4.97
C ASN A 394 13.09 -2.56 -5.68
N PRO A 395 13.75 -3.73 -5.63
CA PRO A 395 13.32 -4.91 -6.38
C PRO A 395 11.88 -5.36 -6.11
N ALA A 396 11.33 -5.11 -4.92
CA ALA A 396 9.94 -5.45 -4.61
C ALA A 396 8.90 -4.49 -5.23
N LEU A 397 9.20 -3.18 -5.28
CA LEU A 397 8.23 -2.14 -5.66
C LEU A 397 8.52 -1.48 -7.01
N GLN A 398 9.77 -1.41 -7.44
CA GLN A 398 10.17 -0.74 -8.69
C GLN A 398 9.48 -1.36 -9.92
N PRO A 399 9.42 -2.70 -10.10
CA PRO A 399 8.66 -3.28 -11.22
C PRO A 399 7.18 -2.90 -11.20
N ARG A 400 6.57 -2.85 -10.01
CA ARG A 400 5.16 -2.44 -9.85
C ARG A 400 4.97 -0.98 -10.21
N ALA A 401 5.86 -0.12 -9.73
CA ALA A 401 5.86 1.32 -10.00
C ALA A 401 6.02 1.63 -11.49
N LEU A 402 6.83 0.83 -12.21
CA LEU A 402 7.00 0.94 -13.66
C LEU A 402 5.70 0.63 -14.42
N ILE A 403 5.00 -0.45 -14.05
CA ILE A 403 3.68 -0.77 -14.64
C ILE A 403 2.71 0.38 -14.38
N VAL A 404 2.61 0.83 -13.12
CA VAL A 404 1.68 1.90 -12.74
C VAL A 404 2.01 3.19 -13.49
N TYR A 405 3.28 3.61 -13.51
CA TYR A 405 3.75 4.79 -14.23
C TYR A 405 3.45 4.70 -15.73
N GLY A 406 3.64 3.53 -16.34
CA GLY A 406 3.30 3.29 -17.75
C GLY A 406 1.82 3.49 -18.06
N CYS A 407 0.93 2.97 -17.21
CA CYS A 407 -0.53 3.10 -17.38
C CYS A 407 -1.03 4.55 -17.23
N ILE A 408 -0.56 5.25 -16.19
CA ILE A 408 -1.18 6.52 -15.78
C ILE A 408 -0.54 7.76 -16.41
N SER A 409 0.65 7.63 -17.01
CA SER A 409 1.34 8.76 -17.65
C SER A 409 0.57 9.30 -18.85
N LYS A 410 0.46 10.63 -18.93
CA LYS A 410 -0.15 11.34 -20.08
C LYS A 410 0.86 12.09 -20.94
N SER A 411 2.08 12.25 -20.45
CA SER A 411 3.19 12.85 -21.19
C SER A 411 4.50 12.25 -20.70
N VAL A 412 5.52 12.22 -21.56
CA VAL A 412 6.86 11.75 -21.20
C VAL A 412 7.92 12.55 -21.96
N THR A 413 9.05 12.78 -21.31
CA THR A 413 10.21 13.44 -21.89
C THR A 413 11.22 12.45 -22.43
N ASP A 414 12.02 12.87 -23.41
CA ASP A 414 13.16 12.10 -23.89
C ASP A 414 14.13 11.70 -22.76
N HIS A 415 14.23 12.52 -21.71
CA HIS A 415 15.10 12.25 -20.56
C HIS A 415 14.60 11.06 -19.74
N GLU A 416 13.31 11.00 -19.44
CA GLU A 416 12.69 9.90 -18.69
C GLU A 416 12.84 8.58 -19.46
N VAL A 417 12.54 8.57 -20.76
CA VAL A 417 12.68 7.35 -21.58
C VAL A 417 14.15 6.91 -21.66
N LYS A 418 15.10 7.84 -21.83
CA LYS A 418 16.53 7.53 -21.75
C LYS A 418 16.93 6.95 -20.39
N GLN A 419 16.35 7.45 -19.30
CA GLN A 419 16.62 6.93 -17.96
C GLN A 419 16.07 5.52 -17.77
N LEU A 420 14.85 5.23 -18.22
CA LEU A 420 14.29 3.87 -18.23
C LEU A 420 15.16 2.92 -19.04
N LEU A 421 15.60 3.37 -20.21
CA LEU A 421 16.49 2.58 -21.06
C LEU A 421 17.86 2.34 -20.39
N ARG A 422 18.42 3.29 -19.62
CA ARG A 422 19.62 3.04 -18.80
C ARG A 422 19.38 1.99 -17.71
N ILE A 423 18.22 1.99 -17.07
CA ILE A 423 17.87 0.98 -16.05
C ILE A 423 17.75 -0.38 -16.74
N LEU A 424 17.12 -0.44 -17.92
CA LEU A 424 17.01 -1.66 -18.72
C LEU A 424 18.37 -2.23 -19.07
N VAL A 425 19.32 -1.39 -19.49
CA VAL A 425 20.68 -1.86 -19.74
C VAL A 425 21.29 -2.48 -18.49
N LYS A 426 21.27 -1.80 -17.35
CA LYS A 426 21.82 -2.35 -16.10
C LYS A 426 21.15 -3.66 -15.68
N ALA A 427 19.83 -3.77 -15.86
CA ALA A 427 19.09 -4.98 -15.59
C ALA A 427 19.56 -6.13 -16.51
N LEU A 428 19.73 -5.86 -17.81
CA LEU A 428 20.29 -6.80 -18.78
C LEU A 428 21.76 -7.16 -18.53
N GLU A 429 22.57 -6.23 -18.01
CA GLU A 429 23.96 -6.46 -17.63
C GLU A 429 24.06 -7.49 -16.50
N SER A 430 23.22 -7.34 -15.48
CA SER A 430 23.14 -8.30 -14.38
C SER A 430 22.46 -9.61 -14.79
N PHE A 431 21.47 -9.53 -15.68
CA PHE A 431 20.57 -10.60 -16.09
C PHE A 431 20.02 -11.43 -14.91
N ASN A 432 19.79 -10.78 -13.77
CA ASN A 432 19.37 -11.43 -12.52
C ASN A 432 17.91 -11.13 -12.15
N ASP A 433 17.30 -10.11 -12.75
CA ASP A 433 15.95 -9.65 -12.44
C ASP A 433 15.09 -9.56 -13.70
N LEU A 434 14.55 -10.71 -14.12
CA LEU A 434 13.67 -10.81 -15.30
C LEU A 434 12.37 -10.01 -15.11
N ILE A 435 11.88 -9.88 -13.88
CA ILE A 435 10.65 -9.14 -13.58
C ILE A 435 10.86 -7.65 -13.82
N LEU A 436 12.02 -7.11 -13.43
CA LEU A 436 12.38 -5.72 -13.72
C LEU A 436 12.50 -5.48 -15.23
N ILE A 437 13.13 -6.40 -15.97
CA ILE A 437 13.24 -6.31 -17.44
C ILE A 437 11.85 -6.29 -18.08
N GLU A 438 10.98 -7.23 -17.71
CA GLU A 438 9.60 -7.32 -18.19
C GLU A 438 8.83 -6.01 -17.92
N ALA A 439 8.88 -5.51 -16.68
CA ALA A 439 8.21 -4.28 -16.28
C ALA A 439 8.71 -3.04 -17.05
N LEU A 440 10.02 -2.95 -17.32
CA LEU A 440 10.60 -1.88 -18.13
C LEU A 440 10.10 -1.95 -19.57
N VAL A 441 10.05 -3.13 -20.16
CA VAL A 441 9.54 -3.34 -21.52
C VAL A 441 8.06 -2.97 -21.60
N MET A 442 7.23 -3.46 -20.68
CA MET A 442 5.80 -3.10 -20.61
C MET A 442 5.60 -1.58 -20.41
N CYS A 443 6.36 -0.97 -19.51
CA CYS A 443 6.32 0.48 -19.31
C CYS A 443 6.71 1.25 -20.59
N LEU A 444 7.77 0.84 -21.29
CA LEU A 444 8.20 1.44 -22.55
C LEU A 444 7.12 1.31 -23.63
N THR A 445 6.45 0.16 -23.70
CA THR A 445 5.33 -0.08 -24.62
C THR A 445 4.23 0.96 -24.43
N ARG A 446 3.85 1.25 -23.18
CA ARG A 446 2.78 2.21 -22.87
C ARG A 446 3.19 3.68 -23.09
N ILE A 447 4.43 4.06 -22.76
CA ILE A 447 4.85 5.46 -22.82
C ILE A 447 5.40 5.90 -24.19
N GLN A 448 5.88 4.97 -25.04
CA GLN A 448 6.46 5.36 -26.33
C GLN A 448 5.51 6.18 -27.22
N PRO A 449 4.17 5.98 -27.25
CA PRO A 449 3.27 6.81 -28.05
C PRO A 449 3.15 8.24 -27.52
N LEU A 450 3.52 8.47 -26.25
CA LEU A 450 3.48 9.78 -25.59
C LEU A 450 4.72 10.64 -25.89
N LEU A 451 5.77 10.05 -26.48
CA LEU A 451 6.95 10.79 -26.92
C LEU A 451 6.59 11.69 -28.10
N ARG A 452 7.20 12.89 -28.12
CA ARG A 452 7.14 13.81 -29.25
C ARG A 452 7.51 13.10 -30.58
N PRO A 453 6.81 13.35 -31.70
CA PRO A 453 7.06 12.67 -32.97
C PRO A 453 8.50 12.81 -33.49
N GLU A 454 9.16 13.93 -33.19
CA GLU A 454 10.52 14.23 -33.66
C GLU A 454 11.60 13.48 -32.87
N SER A 455 11.22 12.76 -31.81
CA SER A 455 12.18 12.08 -30.94
C SER A 455 12.93 10.99 -31.71
N PRO A 456 14.28 10.99 -31.71
CA PRO A 456 15.05 9.92 -32.36
C PRO A 456 14.90 8.58 -31.64
N ILE A 457 14.33 8.56 -30.44
CA ILE A 457 14.15 7.38 -29.59
C ILE A 457 13.19 6.38 -30.23
N HIS A 458 12.17 6.82 -30.98
CA HIS A 458 11.19 5.94 -31.64
C HIS A 458 11.86 4.85 -32.48
N ARG A 459 12.88 5.22 -33.27
CA ARG A 459 13.62 4.26 -34.12
C ARG A 459 14.56 3.36 -33.31
N ALA A 460 15.07 3.84 -32.18
CA ALA A 460 15.90 3.03 -31.29
C ALA A 460 15.06 1.96 -30.58
N LEU A 461 13.82 2.28 -30.20
CA LEU A 461 12.90 1.35 -29.52
C LEU A 461 12.56 0.12 -30.37
N PHE A 462 12.49 0.25 -31.70
CA PHE A 462 12.39 -0.89 -32.62
C PHE A 462 13.49 -1.92 -32.32
N TRP A 463 14.74 -1.46 -32.25
CA TRP A 463 15.89 -2.33 -32.01
C TRP A 463 15.99 -2.83 -30.58
N VAL A 464 15.50 -2.06 -29.60
CA VAL A 464 15.34 -2.53 -28.22
C VAL A 464 14.37 -3.71 -28.19
N ALA A 465 13.22 -3.63 -28.87
CA ALA A 465 12.25 -4.71 -28.93
C ALA A 465 12.84 -5.97 -29.58
N ILE A 466 13.55 -5.82 -30.71
CA ILE A 466 14.28 -6.94 -31.35
C ILE A 466 15.30 -7.54 -30.38
N SER A 467 16.06 -6.71 -29.65
CA SER A 467 17.06 -7.20 -28.69
C SER A 467 16.42 -8.00 -27.57
N VAL A 468 15.23 -7.61 -27.08
CA VAL A 468 14.47 -8.36 -26.08
C VAL A 468 13.98 -9.70 -26.64
N LEU A 469 13.47 -9.73 -27.87
CA LEU A 469 13.07 -10.98 -28.56
C LEU A 469 14.26 -11.93 -28.78
N GLN A 470 15.48 -11.40 -28.85
CA GLN A 470 16.72 -12.18 -28.98
C GLN A 470 17.20 -12.79 -27.66
N LEU A 471 16.66 -12.39 -26.50
CA LEU A 471 17.07 -12.90 -25.18
C LEU A 471 16.71 -14.37 -24.95
N ASP A 472 15.83 -14.96 -25.76
CA ASP A 472 15.40 -16.35 -25.67
C ASP A 472 14.66 -16.71 -24.36
N GLU A 473 14.11 -15.72 -23.66
CA GLU A 473 13.34 -15.91 -22.43
C GLU A 473 11.84 -15.89 -22.72
N ILE A 474 11.14 -16.99 -22.41
CA ILE A 474 9.71 -17.18 -22.68
C ILE A 474 8.87 -16.08 -22.00
N THR A 475 9.23 -15.70 -20.78
CA THR A 475 8.52 -14.68 -20.01
C THR A 475 8.63 -13.28 -20.63
N LEU A 476 9.73 -13.00 -21.33
CA LEU A 476 9.97 -11.69 -21.96
C LEU A 476 9.42 -11.60 -23.38
N TYR A 477 9.20 -12.73 -24.04
CA TYR A 477 8.79 -12.76 -25.45
C TYR A 477 7.49 -11.99 -25.69
N GLY A 478 6.47 -12.21 -24.87
CA GLY A 478 5.19 -11.52 -24.99
C GLY A 478 5.33 -9.99 -24.84
N ALA A 479 6.09 -9.54 -23.84
CA ALA A 479 6.36 -8.13 -23.61
C ALA A 479 7.18 -7.50 -24.76
N GLY A 480 8.21 -8.21 -25.25
CA GLY A 480 9.03 -7.77 -26.38
C GLY A 480 8.25 -7.65 -27.68
N LEU A 481 7.33 -8.58 -27.93
CA LEU A 481 6.45 -8.55 -29.10
C LEU A 481 5.48 -7.37 -29.02
N ALA A 482 4.86 -7.14 -27.87
CA ALA A 482 3.98 -6.00 -27.65
C ALA A 482 4.71 -4.66 -27.84
N LEU A 483 5.96 -4.55 -27.37
CA LEU A 483 6.79 -3.36 -27.58
C LEU A 483 7.03 -3.11 -29.08
N LEU A 484 7.37 -4.16 -29.83
CA LEU A 484 7.61 -4.10 -31.27
C LEU A 484 6.34 -3.70 -32.03
N GLU A 485 5.22 -4.36 -31.75
CA GLU A 485 3.92 -4.08 -32.38
C GLU A 485 3.52 -2.61 -32.15
N GLN A 486 3.52 -2.16 -30.90
CA GLN A 486 3.18 -0.78 -30.56
C GLN A 486 4.14 0.22 -31.21
N ASN A 487 5.44 -0.11 -31.30
CA ASN A 487 6.43 0.74 -31.96
C ASN A 487 6.14 0.90 -33.45
N LEU A 488 5.82 -0.20 -34.14
CA LEU A 488 5.45 -0.17 -35.56
C LEU A 488 4.18 0.64 -35.81
N HIS A 489 3.17 0.50 -34.94
CA HIS A 489 1.97 1.34 -34.98
C HIS A 489 2.29 2.83 -34.81
N THR A 490 3.13 3.18 -33.83
CA THR A 490 3.55 4.56 -33.58
C THR A 490 4.36 5.14 -34.74
N LEU A 491 5.32 4.40 -35.30
CA LEU A 491 6.10 4.85 -36.47
C LEU A 491 5.21 5.01 -37.72
N LYS A 492 4.24 4.12 -37.91
CA LYS A 492 3.27 4.19 -39.01
C LYS A 492 2.36 5.41 -38.87
N SER A 493 1.82 5.69 -37.67
CA SER A 493 0.94 6.85 -37.46
C SER A 493 1.68 8.19 -37.62
N GLN A 494 2.99 8.21 -37.41
CA GLN A 494 3.86 9.36 -37.68
C GLN A 494 4.26 9.51 -39.17
N GLY A 495 3.78 8.63 -40.05
CA GLY A 495 4.11 8.64 -41.48
C GLY A 495 5.58 8.32 -41.78
N CYS A 496 6.27 7.60 -40.89
CA CYS A 496 7.68 7.25 -41.09
C CYS A 496 7.92 6.37 -42.32
N PHE A 497 6.88 5.69 -42.82
CA PHE A 497 6.94 4.76 -43.95
C PHE A 497 6.18 5.27 -45.20
N ASP A 498 5.62 6.49 -45.16
CA ASP A 498 4.78 7.03 -46.25
C ASP A 498 5.63 7.72 -47.34
N LYS A 499 6.84 8.15 -46.98
CA LYS A 499 7.87 8.55 -47.94
C LYS A 499 8.38 7.28 -48.61
N LYS A 500 8.88 7.34 -49.85
CA LYS A 500 9.35 6.20 -50.68
C LYS A 500 10.36 5.21 -50.01
N GLU A 501 10.72 5.41 -48.76
CA GLU A 501 11.62 4.58 -47.97
C GLU A 501 10.88 3.39 -47.36
N THR A 502 11.40 2.19 -47.58
CA THR A 502 10.86 0.97 -46.97
C THR A 502 11.18 0.89 -45.47
N ILE A 503 10.41 0.11 -44.70
CA ILE A 503 10.72 -0.17 -43.28
C ILE A 503 12.17 -0.65 -43.09
N ALA A 504 12.66 -1.48 -44.01
CA ALA A 504 14.02 -1.98 -44.01
C ALA A 504 15.03 -0.83 -44.12
N GLU A 505 14.85 0.10 -45.06
CA GLU A 505 15.72 1.26 -45.22
C GLU A 505 15.72 2.16 -43.98
N VAL A 506 14.55 2.49 -43.44
CA VAL A 506 14.45 3.40 -42.28
C VAL A 506 15.09 2.78 -41.03
N MET A 507 14.85 1.49 -40.78
CA MET A 507 15.39 0.81 -39.60
C MET A 507 16.90 0.55 -39.75
N MET A 508 17.36 0.13 -40.93
CA MET A 508 18.78 -0.14 -41.17
C MET A 508 19.64 1.13 -41.05
N LYS A 509 19.17 2.30 -41.49
CA LYS A 509 19.86 3.60 -41.26
C LYS A 509 20.14 3.87 -39.78
N THR A 510 19.25 3.42 -38.90
CA THR A 510 19.43 3.58 -37.44
C THR A 510 20.42 2.54 -36.91
N ARG A 511 20.39 1.33 -37.46
CA ARG A 511 21.27 0.20 -37.09
C ARG A 511 22.72 0.38 -37.51
N GLU A 512 22.99 0.97 -38.67
CA GLU A 512 24.34 1.11 -39.25
C GLU A 512 25.34 1.78 -38.29
N LYS A 513 24.89 2.76 -37.52
CA LYS A 513 25.71 3.46 -36.51
C LYS A 513 26.16 2.55 -35.36
N LEU A 514 25.54 1.39 -35.23
CA LEU A 514 25.65 0.45 -34.11
C LEU A 514 26.02 -0.97 -34.59
N GLU A 515 26.39 -1.11 -35.86
CA GLU A 515 26.59 -2.38 -36.57
C GLU A 515 27.49 -3.37 -35.80
N TRP A 516 28.56 -2.87 -35.17
CA TRP A 516 29.50 -3.74 -34.44
C TRP A 516 28.84 -4.50 -33.27
N HIS A 517 27.87 -3.87 -32.60
CA HIS A 517 27.13 -4.43 -31.47
C HIS A 517 26.07 -5.42 -31.95
N PHE A 518 25.32 -5.02 -32.98
CA PHE A 518 24.27 -5.86 -33.55
C PHE A 518 24.81 -7.10 -34.27
N LYS A 519 26.02 -7.04 -34.84
CA LYS A 519 26.65 -8.19 -35.50
C LYS A 519 26.88 -9.36 -34.55
N GLN A 520 27.22 -9.09 -33.29
CA GLN A 520 27.40 -10.14 -32.28
C GLN A 520 26.05 -10.79 -31.92
N LEU A 521 24.98 -10.00 -31.81
CA LEU A 521 23.62 -10.48 -31.55
C LEU A 521 23.09 -11.34 -32.71
N ASP A 522 23.23 -10.85 -33.94
CA ASP A 522 22.83 -11.56 -35.16
C ASP A 522 23.55 -12.90 -35.29
N HIS A 523 24.86 -12.92 -35.00
CA HIS A 523 25.65 -14.15 -35.01
C HIS A 523 25.17 -15.15 -33.95
N ALA A 524 24.81 -14.68 -32.75
CA ALA A 524 24.30 -15.55 -31.69
C ALA A 524 22.96 -16.21 -32.06
N VAL A 525 22.08 -15.51 -32.79
CA VAL A 525 20.78 -16.05 -33.21
C VAL A 525 20.82 -16.71 -34.60
N GLY A 526 21.89 -16.53 -35.36
CA GLY A 526 22.04 -17.07 -36.72
C GLY A 526 21.20 -16.35 -37.79
N LEU A 527 20.70 -15.14 -37.49
CA LEU A 527 19.89 -14.32 -38.41
C LEU A 527 20.62 -13.04 -38.75
N SER A 528 20.65 -12.65 -40.04
CA SER A 528 21.32 -11.44 -40.51
C SER A 528 20.33 -10.47 -41.14
N PHE A 529 20.10 -9.34 -40.46
CA PHE A 529 19.25 -8.26 -41.00
C PHE A 529 19.85 -7.60 -42.25
N ARG A 530 21.17 -7.72 -42.45
CA ARG A 530 21.88 -7.20 -43.63
C ARG A 530 21.67 -8.08 -44.86
N SER A 531 21.55 -9.40 -44.67
CA SER A 531 21.34 -10.33 -45.78
C SER A 531 19.90 -10.23 -46.30
N ASN A 532 18.92 -10.28 -45.40
CA ASN A 532 17.52 -10.07 -45.73
C ASN A 532 16.75 -9.60 -44.49
N PHE A 533 16.38 -8.32 -44.48
CA PHE A 533 15.69 -7.69 -43.36
C PHE A 533 14.39 -8.39 -43.00
N HIS A 534 13.54 -8.67 -43.99
CA HIS A 534 12.21 -9.26 -43.76
C HIS A 534 12.32 -10.70 -43.25
N PHE A 535 13.25 -11.48 -43.79
CA PHE A 535 13.50 -12.85 -43.31
C PHE A 535 14.01 -12.87 -41.87
N ALA A 536 14.98 -12.00 -41.52
CA ALA A 536 15.48 -11.90 -40.15
C ALA A 536 14.39 -11.45 -39.16
N LEU A 537 13.58 -10.45 -39.55
CA LEU A 537 12.46 -9.99 -38.74
C LEU A 537 11.44 -11.11 -38.48
N VAL A 538 11.01 -11.80 -39.54
CA VAL A 538 10.07 -12.93 -39.42
C VAL A 538 10.69 -14.07 -38.60
N GLY A 539 11.99 -14.33 -38.74
CA GLY A 539 12.71 -15.32 -37.94
C GLY A 539 12.59 -15.07 -36.44
N HIS A 540 12.70 -13.81 -36.00
CA HIS A 540 12.50 -13.44 -34.59
C HIS A 540 11.03 -13.54 -34.13
N LEU A 541 10.07 -13.33 -35.03
CA LEU A 541 8.63 -13.47 -34.74
C LEU A 541 8.16 -14.94 -34.68
N ILE A 542 8.88 -15.87 -35.33
CA ILE A 542 8.52 -17.29 -35.40
C ILE A 542 9.30 -18.14 -34.37
N LYS A 543 10.39 -17.61 -33.79
CA LYS A 543 11.35 -18.36 -32.96
C LYS A 543 10.73 -19.17 -31.81
N VAL A 544 9.58 -18.76 -31.25
CA VAL A 544 8.90 -19.50 -30.16
C VAL A 544 8.28 -20.84 -30.62
N SER A 545 8.19 -21.13 -31.92
CA SER A 545 7.67 -22.42 -32.41
C SER A 545 8.71 -23.56 -32.49
N PHE A 546 10.01 -23.30 -32.30
CA PHE A 546 11.06 -24.33 -32.37
C PHE A 546 12.06 -24.16 -31.21
N GLU A 547 12.10 -25.14 -30.31
CA GLU A 547 12.90 -25.12 -29.07
C GLU A 547 14.42 -25.33 -29.28
N PHE A 548 15.23 -24.68 -28.42
CA PHE A 548 16.62 -24.95 -27.96
C PHE A 548 17.87 -24.61 -28.83
N ILE A 549 18.73 -23.67 -28.33
CA ILE A 549 20.20 -23.82 -28.01
C ILE A 549 21.01 -22.48 -27.98
N TRP A 550 21.50 -22.12 -26.77
CA TRP A 550 22.79 -21.52 -26.31
C TRP A 550 23.31 -20.07 -26.60
N ILE A 551 23.62 -19.40 -25.46
CA ILE A 551 24.71 -18.47 -25.04
C ILE A 551 24.56 -16.93 -25.11
N ARG A 552 24.77 -16.36 -23.91
CA ARG A 552 24.99 -14.97 -23.45
C ARG A 552 26.03 -14.16 -24.25
N GLY A 553 25.61 -12.96 -24.63
CA GLY A 553 26.46 -11.86 -25.12
C GLY A 553 25.77 -10.49 -25.16
N LEU A 554 24.74 -10.26 -24.33
CA LEU A 554 23.76 -9.17 -24.50
C LEU A 554 23.95 -7.93 -23.61
N SER A 555 24.80 -8.01 -22.60
CA SER A 555 25.01 -6.97 -21.58
C SER A 555 25.60 -5.65 -22.13
N ILE A 556 26.43 -5.70 -23.19
CA ILE A 556 27.22 -4.55 -23.66
C ILE A 556 26.47 -3.69 -24.70
N ASN A 557 25.44 -4.23 -25.34
CA ASN A 557 24.92 -3.67 -26.60
C ASN A 557 23.77 -2.65 -26.40
N CYS A 558 22.89 -2.81 -25.41
CA CYS A 558 21.82 -1.84 -25.16
C CYS A 558 22.37 -0.47 -24.71
N SER A 559 23.51 -0.41 -23.99
CA SER A 559 24.17 0.84 -23.60
C SER A 559 24.59 1.68 -24.81
N VAL A 560 25.03 1.01 -25.87
CA VAL A 560 25.56 1.66 -27.08
C VAL A 560 24.44 2.05 -28.04
N ILE A 561 23.35 1.26 -28.12
CA ILE A 561 22.15 1.59 -28.90
C ILE A 561 21.54 2.95 -28.50
N LEU A 562 21.73 3.36 -27.26
CA LEU A 562 21.16 4.58 -26.66
C LEU A 562 22.08 5.81 -26.72
N GLY A 563 23.31 5.67 -27.21
CA GLY A 563 24.26 6.77 -27.38
C GLY A 563 24.97 7.25 -26.10
N PHE A 564 25.27 6.36 -25.14
CA PHE A 564 26.06 6.72 -23.95
C PHE A 564 27.58 6.56 -24.18
N PRO A 565 28.44 7.38 -23.54
CA PRO A 565 29.88 7.37 -23.79
C PRO A 565 30.56 6.06 -23.34
N PRO A 566 31.58 5.57 -24.08
CA PRO A 566 32.20 4.26 -23.90
C PRO A 566 33.19 4.14 -22.72
N SER A 567 33.36 5.17 -21.88
CA SER A 567 34.40 5.23 -20.85
C SER A 567 34.17 4.34 -19.61
N TYR A 568 33.15 3.48 -19.61
CA TYR A 568 32.88 2.52 -18.52
C TYR A 568 33.06 1.05 -18.92
N ALA A 569 33.48 0.77 -20.17
CA ALA A 569 33.51 -0.59 -20.72
C ALA A 569 34.83 -1.37 -20.50
N HIS A 570 35.87 -0.79 -19.87
CA HIS A 570 37.24 -1.31 -20.04
C HIS A 570 37.89 -2.06 -18.86
N ASN A 571 37.22 -2.32 -17.73
CA ASN A 571 37.88 -2.86 -16.52
C ASN A 571 37.25 -4.12 -15.89
N CYS A 572 36.77 -5.08 -16.68
CA CYS A 572 36.37 -6.39 -16.13
C CYS A 572 36.91 -7.56 -16.97
N PHE A 573 37.66 -8.46 -16.31
CA PHE A 573 38.20 -9.77 -16.73
C PHE A 573 39.62 -9.83 -17.34
N PRO A 574 40.70 -10.03 -16.53
CA PRO A 574 42.05 -10.36 -17.02
C PRO A 574 42.37 -11.87 -17.10
N HIS A 575 41.46 -12.78 -16.74
CA HIS A 575 41.76 -14.23 -16.75
C HIS A 575 40.61 -15.06 -17.30
N LEU A 576 40.68 -15.39 -18.59
CA LEU A 576 40.02 -16.55 -19.20
C LEU A 576 40.67 -16.78 -20.59
N SER A 577 41.91 -17.29 -20.57
CA SER A 577 42.59 -17.81 -21.76
C SER A 577 43.35 -19.10 -21.40
N SER A 578 42.67 -20.11 -20.86
CA SER A 578 43.26 -21.45 -20.69
C SER A 578 42.22 -22.50 -20.26
N ALA A 579 41.24 -22.82 -21.10
CA ALA A 579 40.38 -24.00 -20.86
C ALA A 579 39.74 -24.62 -22.12
N ASP A 580 40.21 -24.34 -23.34
CA ASP A 580 39.52 -24.75 -24.58
C ASP A 580 40.10 -25.99 -25.29
N HIS A 581 40.79 -26.90 -24.58
CA HIS A 581 41.39 -28.08 -25.24
C HIS A 581 41.06 -29.47 -24.68
N ALA A 582 40.06 -29.62 -23.79
CA ALA A 582 39.73 -30.95 -23.24
C ALA A 582 38.31 -31.47 -23.51
N ALA A 583 37.37 -30.66 -23.98
CA ALA A 583 35.95 -31.07 -24.08
C ALA A 583 35.50 -31.56 -25.48
N GLY A 584 36.42 -31.66 -26.46
CA GLY A 584 36.08 -31.98 -27.85
C GLY A 584 35.97 -33.46 -28.23
N HIS A 585 36.34 -34.40 -27.37
CA HIS A 585 36.54 -35.81 -27.79
C HIS A 585 35.61 -36.87 -27.18
N HIS A 586 34.68 -36.53 -26.28
CA HIS A 586 33.84 -37.53 -25.62
C HIS A 586 32.37 -37.65 -26.09
N CYS A 587 31.88 -36.78 -26.97
CA CYS A 587 30.46 -36.80 -27.39
C CYS A 587 30.17 -37.40 -28.78
N GLN A 588 31.16 -37.92 -29.52
CA GLN A 588 30.93 -38.57 -30.83
C GLN A 588 30.69 -40.10 -30.76
N ALA A 589 30.69 -40.72 -29.57
CA ALA A 589 30.54 -42.18 -29.44
C ALA A 589 29.11 -42.66 -29.11
N ALA A 590 28.14 -41.77 -28.85
CA ALA A 590 26.80 -42.16 -28.39
C ALA A 590 25.70 -42.15 -29.47
N ALA A 591 25.98 -41.67 -30.69
CA ALA A 591 24.96 -41.48 -31.74
C ALA A 591 24.92 -42.58 -32.83
N SER A 592 25.61 -43.71 -32.65
CA SER A 592 25.72 -44.78 -33.67
C SER A 592 25.17 -46.15 -33.26
N ARG A 593 24.33 -46.23 -32.21
CA ARG A 593 23.64 -47.47 -31.82
C ARG A 593 22.17 -47.27 -31.47
N GLN A 594 21.31 -47.10 -32.48
CA GLN A 594 19.89 -47.51 -32.39
C GLN A 594 19.21 -47.54 -33.77
N VAL A 595 19.63 -48.48 -34.62
CA VAL A 595 18.79 -49.00 -35.71
C VAL A 595 19.03 -50.50 -35.80
N ARG A 596 18.12 -51.32 -35.25
CA ARG A 596 17.61 -52.57 -35.85
C ARG A 596 16.72 -53.38 -34.88
N SER A 597 15.64 -53.90 -35.49
CA SER A 597 14.87 -55.13 -35.24
C SER A 597 13.92 -55.22 -34.03
N TYR A 598 12.62 -55.17 -34.36
CA TYR A 598 11.57 -56.06 -33.82
C TYR A 598 11.92 -57.53 -34.10
N PRO A 599 11.45 -58.47 -33.24
CA PRO A 599 10.30 -59.29 -33.66
C PRO A 599 9.28 -59.55 -32.54
N GLY A 600 8.04 -59.83 -32.94
CA GLY A 600 6.91 -60.20 -32.09
C GLY A 600 5.59 -59.82 -32.73
#